data_AF-A0A819IY61-F1
#
_entry.id   AF-A0A819IY61-F1
#
_cell.length_a   1.000
_cell.length_b   1.000
_cell.length_c   1.000
_cell.angle_alpha   90.00
_cell.angle_beta   90.00
_cell.angle_gamma   90.00
#
_symmetry.space_group_name_H-M   'P 1'
#
loop_
_entity.id
_entity.type
_entity.pdbx_description
1 polymer ?
#
loop_
_entity_poly.entity_id
_entity_poly.type
_entity_poly.pdbx_seq_one_letter_code
_entity_poly.pdbx_strand_id
1 'polypeptide(L)'
;MNISNGIAIIQRGGNCTFSVKITHAKQYGASAVIIYEPFHSGMELYNMLHNNSDILSVYVQRSIGSRLFNLAKDIRTQLNITLRPINIDIDNSLD
;
A
#
# COMPACT_ATOMS: atom_id res chain seq x y z
N MET A 1 8.31 -3.04 16.63
CA MET A 1 7.63 -4.08 15.83
C MET A 1 8.56 -4.41 14.68
N ASN A 2 9.14 -5.61 14.62
CA ASN A 2 9.94 -6.02 13.48
C ASN A 2 9.00 -6.72 12.49
N ILE A 3 8.93 -6.20 11.26
CA ILE A 3 8.10 -6.74 10.18
C ILE A 3 8.98 -7.20 9.01
N SER A 4 10.21 -7.66 9.28
CA SER A 4 11.11 -8.26 8.29
C SER A 4 10.36 -9.21 7.36
N ASN A 5 10.44 -8.94 6.05
CA ASN A 5 9.79 -9.70 4.98
C ASN A 5 8.25 -9.65 4.98
N GLY A 6 7.64 -8.75 5.75
CA GLY A 6 6.20 -8.55 5.84
C GLY A 6 5.69 -7.37 5.01
N ILE A 7 4.36 -7.28 4.89
CA ILE A 7 3.66 -6.16 4.25
C ILE A 7 3.01 -5.32 5.34
N ALA A 8 3.33 -4.03 5.41
CA ALA A 8 2.70 -3.13 6.37
C ALA A 8 1.32 -2.68 5.86
N ILE A 9 0.29 -2.74 6.69
CA ILE A 9 -1.04 -2.20 6.38
C ILE A 9 -1.26 -0.96 7.25
N ILE A 10 -1.38 0.22 6.62
CA ILE A 10 -1.35 1.52 7.31
C ILE A 10 -2.54 2.36 6.88
N GLN A 11 -3.25 2.96 7.84
CA GLN A 11 -4.30 3.92 7.54
C GLN A 11 -3.70 5.27 7.08
N ARG A 12 -4.30 5.91 6.06
CA ARG A 12 -4.02 7.30 5.70
C ARG A 12 -4.49 8.26 6.80
N GLY A 13 -3.85 9.41 6.91
CA GLY A 13 -4.17 10.46 7.87
C GLY A 13 -3.25 10.44 9.08
N GLY A 14 -3.68 11.06 10.18
CA GLY A 14 -2.87 11.17 11.40
C GLY A 14 -1.70 12.15 11.27
N ASN A 15 -1.91 13.26 10.55
CA ASN A 15 -0.94 14.36 10.39
C ASN A 15 0.46 13.94 9.89
N CYS A 16 0.52 12.91 9.04
CA CYS A 16 1.76 12.51 8.37
C CYS A 16 1.50 12.17 6.89
N THR A 17 2.50 12.40 6.07
CA THR A 17 2.43 12.18 4.62
C THR A 17 2.56 10.68 4.28
N PHE A 18 2.25 10.33 3.03
CA PHE A 18 2.51 8.98 2.52
C PHE A 18 4.00 8.61 2.63
N SER A 19 4.91 9.51 2.23
CA SER A 19 6.36 9.29 2.32
C SER A 19 6.81 8.95 3.74
N VAL A 20 6.30 9.65 4.76
CA VAL A 20 6.67 9.37 6.16
C VAL A 20 6.23 7.96 6.57
N LYS A 21 5.00 7.56 6.23
CA LYS A 21 4.47 6.21 6.53
C LYS A 21 5.29 5.12 5.85
N ILE A 22 5.62 5.31 4.58
CA ILE A 22 6.39 4.36 3.78
C ILE A 22 7.82 4.23 4.33
N THR A 23 8.49 5.35 4.60
CA THR A 23 9.84 5.37 5.18
C THR A 23 9.88 4.68 6.54
N HIS A 24 8.92 4.95 7.42
CA HIS A 24 8.86 4.26 8.71
C HIS A 24 8.62 2.75 8.54
N ALA A 25 7.69 2.33 7.67
CA ALA A 25 7.45 0.91 7.41
C ALA A 25 8.73 0.20 6.92
N LYS A 26 9.45 0.83 6.00
CA LYS A 26 10.75 0.36 5.50
C LYS A 26 11.77 0.21 6.63
N GLN A 27 11.89 1.21 7.51
CA GLN A 27 12.81 1.16 8.66
C GLN A 27 12.49 0.02 9.64
N TYR A 28 11.23 -0.41 9.71
CA TYR A 28 10.82 -1.58 10.48
C TYR A 28 10.93 -2.92 9.72
N GLY A 29 11.46 -2.91 8.49
CA GLY A 29 11.75 -4.10 7.69
C GLY A 29 10.67 -4.53 6.71
N ALA A 30 9.67 -3.68 6.44
CA ALA A 30 8.62 -3.99 5.47
C ALA A 30 9.19 -4.16 4.06
N SER A 31 8.72 -5.17 3.34
CA SER A 31 9.00 -5.35 1.90
C SER A 31 8.02 -4.61 1.01
N ALA A 32 6.83 -4.28 1.52
CA ALA A 32 5.82 -3.48 0.83
C ALA A 32 4.88 -2.79 1.83
N VAL A 33 4.12 -1.82 1.35
CA VAL A 33 3.10 -1.11 2.14
C VAL A 33 1.77 -1.09 1.40
N ILE A 34 0.69 -1.40 2.11
CA ILE A 34 -0.69 -1.13 1.71
C ILE A 34 -1.18 0.03 2.56
N ILE A 35 -1.42 1.19 1.93
CA ILE A 35 -2.03 2.34 2.59
C ILE A 35 -3.52 2.38 2.25
N TYR A 36 -4.40 2.66 3.21
CA TYR A 36 -5.84 2.68 2.98
C TYR A 36 -6.54 3.96 3.47
N GLU A 37 -7.58 4.37 2.75
CA GLU A 37 -8.43 5.53 3.08
C GLU A 37 -9.14 5.38 4.47
N PRO A 38 -9.20 6.43 5.32
CA PRO A 38 -9.96 6.39 6.57
C PRO A 38 -11.49 6.41 6.41
N PHE A 39 -12.22 6.34 7.54
CA PHE A 39 -13.69 6.22 7.54
C PHE A 39 -14.41 7.45 6.97
N HIS A 40 -13.82 8.64 7.06
CA HIS A 40 -14.45 9.91 6.70
C HIS A 40 -13.94 10.52 5.39
N SER A 41 -13.14 9.80 4.60
CA SER A 41 -12.78 10.23 3.26
C SER A 41 -13.78 9.70 2.23
N GLY A 42 -13.99 10.45 1.15
CA GLY A 42 -14.81 10.01 0.02
C GLY A 42 -14.29 8.72 -0.62
N MET A 43 -15.03 8.19 -1.60
CA MET A 43 -14.64 6.94 -2.30
C MET A 43 -13.46 7.11 -3.26
N GLU A 44 -13.00 8.34 -3.48
CA GLU A 44 -11.94 8.66 -4.41
C GLU A 44 -10.56 8.32 -3.83
N LEU A 45 -9.78 7.57 -4.60
CA LEU A 45 -8.36 7.42 -4.35
C LEU A 45 -7.63 8.64 -4.92
N TYR A 46 -6.79 9.24 -4.09
CA TYR A 46 -5.87 10.28 -4.52
C TYR A 46 -4.56 9.63 -4.97
N ASN A 47 -3.88 10.23 -5.96
CA ASN A 47 -2.54 9.83 -6.32
C ASN A 47 -1.62 9.94 -5.09
N MET A 48 -0.90 8.85 -4.78
CA MET A 48 0.16 8.93 -3.78
C MET A 48 1.34 9.70 -4.38
N LEU A 49 1.41 11.00 -4.11
CA LEU A 49 2.61 11.77 -4.37
C LEU A 49 3.64 11.39 -3.30
N HIS A 50 4.52 10.45 -3.62
CA HIS A 50 5.70 10.16 -2.83
C HIS A 50 6.93 10.17 -3.74
N ASN A 51 7.95 10.90 -3.31
CA ASN A 51 9.27 10.95 -3.92
C ASN A 51 10.10 9.73 -3.47
N ASN A 52 10.67 8.99 -4.44
CA ASN A 52 11.61 7.88 -4.25
C ASN A 52 11.27 6.91 -3.11
N SER A 53 10.26 6.05 -3.30
CA SER A 53 10.10 4.88 -2.44
C SER A 53 10.82 3.68 -3.04
N ASP A 54 11.76 3.11 -2.29
CA ASP A 54 12.48 1.89 -2.66
C ASP A 54 11.69 0.60 -2.37
N ILE A 55 10.48 0.71 -1.81
CA ILE A 55 9.58 -0.42 -1.58
C ILE A 55 8.23 -0.18 -2.25
N LEU A 56 7.61 -1.26 -2.73
CA LEU A 56 6.29 -1.22 -3.34
C LEU A 56 5.28 -0.59 -2.38
N SER A 57 4.55 0.40 -2.87
CA SER A 57 3.49 1.07 -2.12
C SER A 57 2.20 1.00 -2.92
N VAL A 58 1.14 0.45 -2.32
CA VAL A 58 -0.18 0.33 -2.94
C VAL A 58 -1.17 1.17 -2.14
N TYR A 59 -1.96 1.96 -2.85
CA TYR A 59 -3.04 2.72 -2.25
C TYR A 59 -4.40 2.10 -2.55
N VAL A 60 -5.17 1.79 -1.50
CA VAL A 60 -6.44 1.06 -1.64
C VAL A 60 -7.59 1.78 -0.95
N GLN A 61 -8.79 1.49 -1.43
CA GLN A 61 -10.03 1.96 -0.82
C GLN A 61 -10.19 1.39 0.59
N ARG A 62 -10.92 2.14 1.43
CA ARG A 62 -11.19 1.77 2.83
C ARG A 62 -11.73 0.35 2.99
N SER A 63 -12.68 -0.05 2.15
CA SER A 63 -13.36 -1.35 2.25
C SER A 63 -12.36 -2.51 2.19
N ILE A 64 -11.38 -2.43 1.29
CA ILE A 64 -10.32 -3.41 1.13
C ILE A 64 -9.34 -3.31 2.31
N GLY A 65 -8.80 -2.11 2.54
CA GLY A 65 -7.72 -1.94 3.51
C GLY A 65 -8.12 -2.19 4.96
N SER A 66 -9.31 -1.73 5.38
CA SER A 66 -9.80 -1.97 6.74
C SER A 66 -10.11 -3.45 6.99
N ARG A 67 -10.59 -4.18 5.98
CA ARG A 67 -10.81 -5.62 6.08
C ARG A 67 -9.48 -6.37 6.19
N LEU A 68 -8.50 -6.06 5.35
CA LEU A 68 -7.15 -6.62 5.45
C LEU A 68 -6.52 -6.32 6.80
N PHE A 69 -6.60 -5.08 7.28
CA PHE A 69 -6.07 -4.68 8.58
C PHE A 69 -6.69 -5.49 9.73
N ASN A 70 -8.01 -5.69 9.71
CA ASN A 70 -8.69 -6.47 10.75
C ASN A 70 -8.34 -7.96 10.69
N LEU A 71 -8.22 -8.54 9.49
CA LEU A 71 -7.78 -9.94 9.33
C LEU A 71 -6.33 -10.13 9.80
N ALA A 72 -5.44 -9.17 9.51
CA ALA A 72 -4.03 -9.22 9.89
C ALA A 72 -3.78 -9.10 11.41
N LYS A 73 -4.81 -8.83 12.22
CA LYS A 73 -4.72 -8.91 13.69
C LYS A 73 -4.59 -10.36 14.17
N ASP A 74 -5.08 -11.34 13.40
CA ASP A 74 -4.78 -12.74 13.64
C ASP A 74 -3.36 -13.03 13.12
N ILE A 75 -2.46 -13.44 14.02
CA ILE A 75 -1.05 -13.74 13.72
C ILE A 75 -0.88 -14.89 12.72
N ARG A 76 -1.94 -15.68 12.48
CA ARG A 76 -1.94 -16.78 11.49
C ARG A 76 -2.33 -16.30 10.10
N THR A 77 -2.81 -15.07 9.95
CA THR A 77 -3.16 -14.52 8.65
C THR A 77 -1.91 -14.40 7.78
N GLN A 78 -1.92 -15.12 6.66
CA GLN A 78 -0.88 -15.05 5.65
C GLN A 78 -1.45 -14.43 4.37
N LEU A 79 -0.63 -13.63 3.69
CA LEU A 79 -1.00 -12.97 2.43
C LEU A 79 0.05 -13.30 1.38
N ASN A 80 -0.34 -14.10 0.39
CA ASN A 80 0.49 -14.38 -0.78
C ASN A 80 0.08 -13.43 -1.91
N ILE A 81 1.00 -12.57 -2.34
CA ILE A 81 0.76 -11.63 -3.44
C ILE A 81 1.69 -12.00 -4.59
N THR A 82 1.13 -12.15 -5.79
CA THR A 82 1.90 -12.19 -7.03
C THR A 82 1.68 -10.89 -7.78
N LEU A 83 2.76 -10.19 -8.07
CA LEU A 83 2.74 -8.99 -8.90
C LEU A 83 3.37 -9.33 -10.23
N ARG A 84 2.72 -8.90 -11.31
CA ARG A 84 3.25 -9.01 -12.66
C ARG A 84 3.19 -7.62 -13.30
N PRO A 85 4.33 -7.02 -13.66
CA PRO A 85 4.28 -5.81 -14.46
C PRO A 85 3.61 -6.14 -15.80
N ILE A 86 2.67 -5.29 -16.21
CA ILE A 86 2.07 -5.36 -17.54
C ILE A 86 2.56 -4.11 -18.27
N ASN A 87 3.45 -4.29 -19.25
CA ASN A 87 3.76 -3.24 -20.20
C ASN A 87 2.68 -3.29 -21.28
N ILE A 88 1.73 -2.37 -21.21
CA ILE A 88 0.87 -2.08 -22.35
C ILE A 88 1.62 -1.03 -23.16
N ASP A 89 2.55 -1.47 -24.00
CA ASP A 89 2.97 -0.65 -25.13
C ASP A 89 1.73 -0.59 -26.03
N ILE A 90 0.94 0.48 -25.88
CA ILE A 90 -0.08 0.82 -26.87
C ILE A 90 0.70 1.33 -28.08
N ASP A 91 1.13 0.39 -28.91
CA ASP A 91 1.63 0.68 -30.24
C ASP A 91 0.45 1.30 -31.01
N ASN A 92 0.38 2.63 -31.03
CA ASN A 92 -0.58 3.39 -31.83
C ASN A 92 -0.21 3.35 -33.34
N SER A 93 0.54 2.34 -33.80
CA SER A 93 0.74 2.08 -35.23
C SER A 93 -0.32 1.10 -35.75
N LEU A 94 -1.55 1.58 -35.85
CA LEU A 94 -2.50 1.05 -36.83
C LEU A 94 -3.07 2.24 -37.60
N ASP A 95 -2.94 2.10 -38.92
CA ASP A 95 -3.31 2.99 -40.02
C ASP A 95 -4.65 3.74 -39.88
#